data_AF-A0A1G6IMN0-F1
#
_entry.id   AF-A0A1G6IMN0-F1
#
_cell.length_a   1.000
_cell.length_b   1.000
_cell.length_c   1.000
_cell.angle_alpha   90.00
_cell.angle_beta   90.00
_cell.angle_gamma   90.00
#
_symmetry.space_group_name_H-M   'P 1'
#
loop_
_entity.id
_entity.type
_entity.pdbx_description
1 polymer ?
#
loop_
_entity_poly.entity_id
_entity_poly.type
_entity_poly.pdbx_seq_one_letter_code
_entity_poly.pdbx_strand_id
1 'polypeptide(L)'
;MERIKIQSDSFPDHFHLRELEVFNYKNQDFSDFISDRINLKDYNFDNYPDLSIYCRGNSGSGGEIYFTWIYDSKKEYYRFNTLLSSANIGSIDSENKTITMWWKSGWCDQDVWLYKVQKDNFKLIKKTSSHSVTDSTGNVDCVEEIKSY
;
A
#
# COMPACT_ATOMS: atom_id res chain seq x y z
N MET A 1 21.22 -13.96 -11.91
CA MET A 1 20.57 -12.68 -11.60
C MET A 1 19.21 -12.71 -12.26
N GLU A 2 18.16 -12.86 -11.46
CA GLU A 2 16.78 -13.03 -11.93
C GLU A 2 16.19 -11.66 -12.26
N ARG A 3 15.57 -11.51 -13.44
CA ARG A 3 14.99 -10.23 -13.88
C ARG A 3 13.53 -10.18 -13.46
N ILE A 4 13.16 -9.19 -12.65
CA ILE A 4 11.75 -8.89 -12.33
C ILE A 4 11.05 -8.40 -13.60
N LYS A 5 9.97 -9.08 -14.00
CA LYS A 5 9.13 -8.67 -15.13
C LYS A 5 7.92 -7.90 -14.58
N ILE A 6 7.84 -6.61 -14.92
CA ILE A 6 6.66 -5.76 -14.65
C ILE A 6 5.99 -5.44 -15.98
N GLN A 7 4.66 -5.49 -16.04
CA GLN A 7 3.92 -5.13 -17.23
C GLN A 7 4.01 -3.61 -17.47
N SER A 8 4.37 -3.17 -18.68
CA SER A 8 4.72 -1.76 -18.95
C SER A 8 3.56 -0.76 -18.79
N ASP A 9 2.33 -1.24 -18.88
CA ASP A 9 1.09 -0.47 -18.67
C ASP A 9 0.67 -0.40 -17.17
N SER A 10 1.43 -1.03 -16.29
CA SER A 10 1.14 -1.10 -14.85
C SER A 10 1.80 0.02 -14.04
N PHE A 11 2.24 1.09 -14.70
CA PHE A 11 2.79 2.27 -14.03
C PHE A 11 1.77 3.42 -14.02
N PRO A 12 1.49 4.03 -12.86
CA PRO A 12 0.74 5.27 -12.80
C PRO A 12 1.40 6.38 -13.63
N ASP A 13 0.61 7.32 -14.18
CA ASP A 13 1.11 8.43 -15.01
C ASP A 13 2.17 9.32 -14.33
N HIS A 14 2.20 9.33 -12.99
CA HIS A 14 3.17 10.06 -12.17
C HIS A 14 4.39 9.22 -11.74
N PHE A 15 4.42 7.94 -12.11
CA PHE A 15 5.55 7.06 -11.81
C PHE A 15 6.62 7.23 -12.88
N HIS A 16 7.62 8.06 -12.60
CA HIS A 16 8.74 8.23 -13.49
C HIS A 16 9.63 6.98 -13.45
N LEU A 17 9.84 6.37 -14.63
CA LEU A 17 10.74 5.23 -14.84
C LEU A 17 12.17 5.43 -14.28
N ARG A 18 12.59 6.66 -13.98
CA ARG A 18 13.84 6.96 -13.26
C ARG A 18 13.92 6.31 -11.88
N GLU A 19 12.80 6.07 -11.21
CA GLU A 19 12.75 5.32 -9.94
C GLU A 19 13.02 3.81 -10.16
N LEU A 20 12.76 3.30 -11.37
CA LEU A 20 13.10 1.93 -11.78
C LEU A 20 14.44 1.81 -12.51
N GLU A 21 15.00 2.87 -13.07
CA GLU A 21 16.35 2.86 -13.67
C GLU A 21 17.45 2.50 -12.64
N VAL A 22 17.13 2.57 -11.34
CA VAL A 22 17.95 2.03 -10.25
C VAL A 22 18.16 0.50 -10.38
N PHE A 23 17.24 -0.23 -11.03
CA PHE A 23 17.38 -1.67 -11.27
C PHE A 23 18.33 -2.04 -12.41
N ASN A 24 18.86 -1.06 -13.15
CA ASN A 24 19.71 -1.31 -14.32
C ASN A 24 21.05 -0.56 -14.29
N TYR A 25 21.43 0.02 -13.14
CA TYR A 25 22.74 0.66 -13.00
C TYR A 25 23.79 -0.35 -12.54
N LYS A 26 24.68 -0.67 -13.48
CA LYS A 26 25.82 -1.57 -13.33
C LYS A 26 26.60 -1.34 -12.02
N ASN A 27 26.80 -2.42 -11.26
CA ASN A 27 27.95 -2.64 -10.39
C ASN A 27 28.21 -1.62 -9.26
N GLN A 28 27.18 -1.23 -8.51
CA GLN A 28 27.41 -0.73 -7.14
C GLN A 28 26.51 -1.51 -6.18
N ASP A 29 27.11 -1.93 -5.06
CA ASP A 29 26.45 -2.66 -3.99
C ASP A 29 25.48 -1.68 -3.27
N PHE A 30 24.22 -1.69 -3.71
CA PHE A 30 23.13 -0.86 -3.18
C PHE A 30 22.21 -1.63 -2.21
N SER A 31 22.69 -2.78 -1.72
CA SER A 31 21.93 -3.69 -0.85
C SER A 31 21.36 -2.99 0.40
N ASP A 32 22.08 -2.01 0.93
CA ASP A 32 21.68 -1.27 2.14
C ASP A 32 20.68 -0.12 1.90
N PHE A 33 20.56 0.41 0.68
CA PHE A 33 19.65 1.55 0.39
C PHE A 33 18.31 1.11 -0.24
N ILE A 34 18.28 -0.09 -0.82
CA ILE A 34 17.12 -0.66 -1.50
C ILE A 34 16.25 -1.48 -0.53
N SER A 35 16.84 -2.07 0.51
CA SER A 35 16.13 -2.99 1.41
C SER A 35 14.97 -2.33 2.18
N ASP A 36 15.14 -1.09 2.64
CA ASP A 36 14.10 -0.40 3.43
C ASP A 36 12.98 0.22 2.57
N ARG A 37 13.18 0.30 1.25
CA ARG A 37 12.23 0.96 0.32
C ARG A 37 11.50 -0.02 -0.58
N ILE A 38 11.84 -1.30 -0.50
CA ILE A 38 11.21 -2.38 -1.24
C ILE A 38 10.76 -3.44 -0.26
N ASN A 39 9.47 -3.75 -0.26
CA ASN A 39 8.97 -4.88 0.48
C ASN A 39 8.60 -6.02 -0.47
N LEU A 40 8.99 -7.23 -0.07
CA LEU A 40 8.48 -8.47 -0.62
C LEU A 40 7.59 -9.14 0.44
N LYS A 41 6.28 -9.09 0.26
CA LYS A 41 5.28 -9.62 1.20
C LYS A 41 4.17 -10.31 0.42
N ASP A 42 3.55 -11.33 0.98
CA ASP A 42 2.39 -11.99 0.37
C ASP A 42 1.11 -11.24 0.79
N TYR A 43 0.66 -10.28 -0.03
CA TYR A 43 -0.52 -9.46 0.28
C TYR A 43 -1.83 -10.13 -0.15
N ASN A 44 -1.79 -11.11 -1.06
CA ASN A 44 -2.98 -11.82 -1.55
C ASN A 44 -3.19 -13.23 -0.94
N PHE A 45 -2.24 -13.68 -0.11
CA PHE A 45 -2.19 -14.96 0.58
C PHE A 45 -2.13 -16.17 -0.36
N ASP A 46 -1.37 -16.05 -1.45
CA ASP A 46 -1.18 -17.10 -2.46
C ASP A 46 0.16 -17.85 -2.35
N ASN A 47 0.99 -17.48 -1.37
CA ASN A 47 2.36 -17.96 -1.10
C ASN A 47 3.43 -17.51 -2.11
N TYR A 48 3.14 -16.53 -2.97
CA TYR A 48 4.14 -15.86 -3.78
C TYR A 48 4.41 -14.45 -3.22
N PRO A 49 5.67 -14.00 -3.24
CA PRO A 49 5.99 -12.65 -2.78
C PRO A 49 5.48 -11.61 -3.78
N ASP A 50 4.65 -10.70 -3.29
CA ASP A 50 4.27 -9.48 -4.00
C ASP A 50 5.30 -8.38 -3.76
N LEU A 51 5.29 -7.37 -4.63
CA LEU A 51 6.26 -6.28 -4.62
C LEU A 51 5.59 -5.00 -4.16
N SER A 52 6.18 -4.29 -3.21
CA SER A 52 5.84 -2.88 -2.98
C SER A 52 7.08 -1.99 -2.91
N ILE A 53 6.99 -0.81 -3.51
CA ILE A 53 8.10 0.15 -3.63
C ILE A 53 7.65 1.49 -3.05
N TYR A 54 8.46 2.04 -2.15
CA TYR A 54 8.23 3.32 -1.51
C TYR A 54 8.13 4.45 -2.53
N CYS A 55 7.07 5.25 -2.46
CA CYS A 55 6.88 6.43 -3.28
C CYS A 55 6.97 7.69 -2.42
N ARG A 56 8.10 8.38 -2.48
CA ARG A 56 8.31 9.63 -1.73
C ARG A 56 7.32 10.72 -2.13
N GLY A 57 7.00 10.83 -3.42
CA GLY A 57 6.13 11.88 -3.96
C GLY A 57 4.68 11.79 -3.46
N ASN A 58 4.22 10.58 -3.14
CA ASN A 58 2.87 10.34 -2.59
C ASN A 58 2.87 10.18 -1.07
N SER A 59 4.04 10.22 -0.43
CA SER A 59 4.17 10.14 1.02
C SER A 59 4.05 11.52 1.66
N GLY A 60 3.63 11.57 2.92
CA GLY A 60 3.45 12.83 3.65
C GLY A 60 3.57 12.65 5.15
N SER A 61 3.16 13.68 5.91
CA SER A 61 3.13 13.62 7.38
C SER A 61 2.21 12.51 7.93
N GLY A 62 1.27 12.05 7.11
CA GLY A 62 0.35 10.97 7.42
C GLY A 62 0.88 9.56 7.12
N GLY A 63 2.13 9.38 6.69
CA GLY A 63 2.73 8.05 6.50
C GLY A 63 3.44 7.85 5.17
N GLU A 64 3.93 6.63 4.98
CA GLU A 64 4.67 6.18 3.80
C GLU A 64 3.76 5.44 2.83
N ILE A 65 3.62 6.00 1.63
CA ILE A 65 2.86 5.37 0.55
C ILE A 65 3.80 4.53 -0.30
N TYR A 66 3.33 3.32 -0.63
CA TYR A 66 4.03 2.38 -1.49
C TYR A 66 3.16 2.09 -2.72
N PHE A 67 3.78 2.03 -3.89
CA PHE A 67 3.16 1.40 -5.05
C PHE A 67 3.31 -0.11 -4.92
N THR A 68 2.22 -0.84 -5.07
CA THR A 68 2.15 -2.27 -4.80
C THR A 68 1.68 -3.02 -6.04
N TRP A 69 2.38 -4.11 -6.36
CA TRP A 69 2.07 -5.02 -7.44
C TRP A 69 1.93 -6.44 -6.89
N ILE A 70 0.87 -7.13 -7.32
CA ILE A 70 0.62 -8.54 -6.99
C ILE A 70 1.28 -9.43 -8.05
N TYR A 71 1.95 -10.49 -7.63
CA TYR A 71 2.57 -11.44 -8.56
C TYR A 71 1.55 -12.43 -9.13
N ASP A 72 1.37 -12.45 -10.45
CA ASP A 72 0.56 -13.47 -11.13
C ASP A 72 1.45 -14.66 -11.49
N SER A 73 1.46 -15.70 -10.63
CA SER A 73 2.29 -16.90 -10.84
C SER A 73 1.95 -17.69 -12.10
N LYS A 74 0.74 -17.54 -12.66
CA LYS A 74 0.37 -18.22 -13.92
C LYS A 74 0.97 -17.54 -15.13
N LYS A 75 1.15 -16.22 -15.05
CA LYS A 75 1.65 -15.40 -16.17
C LYS A 75 3.07 -14.90 -15.96
N GLU A 76 3.63 -15.16 -14.78
CA GLU A 76 5.00 -14.81 -14.37
C GLU A 76 5.30 -13.31 -14.46
N TYR A 77 4.36 -12.46 -14.03
CA TYR A 77 4.56 -11.01 -13.99
C TYR A 77 3.86 -10.34 -12.81
N TYR A 78 4.36 -9.17 -12.43
CA TYR A 78 3.77 -8.31 -11.41
C TYR A 78 2.71 -7.38 -12.01
N ARG A 79 1.52 -7.34 -11.40
CA ARG A 79 0.37 -6.52 -11.82
C ARG A 79 0.06 -5.45 -10.79
N PHE A 80 -0.07 -4.20 -11.22
CA PHE A 80 -0.33 -3.09 -10.31
C PHE A 80 -1.66 -3.27 -9.58
N ASN A 81 -1.64 -3.03 -8.27
CA ASN A 81 -2.82 -3.09 -7.43
C ASN A 81 -3.15 -1.69 -6.94
N THR A 82 -4.20 -1.11 -7.53
CA THR A 82 -4.67 0.24 -7.23
C THR A 82 -5.14 0.39 -5.79
N LEU A 83 -5.78 -0.66 -5.22
CA LEU A 83 -6.27 -0.62 -3.85
C LEU A 83 -5.09 -0.53 -2.87
N LEU A 84 -4.16 -1.48 -2.94
CA LEU A 84 -2.99 -1.54 -2.07
C LEU A 84 -2.06 -0.33 -2.23
N SER A 85 -2.13 0.36 -3.37
CA SER A 85 -1.34 1.55 -3.67
C SER A 85 -2.02 2.88 -3.27
N SER A 86 -3.27 2.83 -2.79
CA SER A 86 -4.05 4.05 -2.51
C SER A 86 -3.88 4.60 -1.09
N ALA A 87 -3.28 3.82 -0.19
CA ALA A 87 -3.14 4.19 1.21
C ALA A 87 -1.99 3.43 1.88
N ASN A 88 -1.71 3.73 3.15
CA ASN A 88 -0.71 3.00 3.92
C ASN A 88 -1.21 1.58 4.21
N ILE A 89 -0.33 0.60 4.01
CA ILE A 89 -0.57 -0.77 4.47
C ILE A 89 -0.12 -0.85 5.94
N GLY A 90 -1.06 -1.15 6.84
CA GLY A 90 -0.81 -1.34 8.25
C GLY A 90 -0.41 -2.79 8.55
N SER A 91 -1.34 -3.58 9.09
CA SER A 91 -1.10 -4.98 9.47
C SER A 91 -1.51 -5.95 8.37
N ILE A 92 -0.73 -7.02 8.21
CA ILE A 92 -1.07 -8.19 7.39
C ILE A 92 -1.19 -9.37 8.33
N ASP A 93 -2.37 -9.99 8.38
CA ASP A 93 -2.65 -11.16 9.21
C ASP A 93 -2.86 -12.36 8.27
N SER A 94 -1.87 -13.24 8.22
CA SER A 94 -1.87 -14.43 7.36
C SER A 94 -2.78 -15.54 7.87
N GLU A 95 -3.00 -15.64 9.19
CA GLU A 95 -3.89 -16.62 9.80
C GLU A 95 -5.34 -16.31 9.44
N ASN A 96 -5.73 -15.04 9.61
CA ASN A 96 -7.07 -14.57 9.29
C ASN A 96 -7.22 -14.10 7.85
N LYS A 97 -6.15 -14.06 7.04
CA LYS A 97 -6.16 -13.53 5.67
C LYS A 97 -6.79 -12.15 5.58
N THR A 98 -6.34 -11.24 6.44
CA THR A 98 -6.84 -9.88 6.51
C THR A 98 -5.72 -8.85 6.39
N ILE A 99 -6.03 -7.71 5.79
CA ILE A 99 -5.13 -6.57 5.69
C ILE A 99 -5.82 -5.34 6.26
N THR A 100 -5.11 -4.63 7.12
CA THR A 100 -5.51 -3.30 7.57
C THR A 100 -4.80 -2.27 6.71
N MET A 101 -5.56 -1.34 6.14
CA MET A 101 -5.06 -0.17 5.43
C MET A 101 -5.52 1.09 6.13
N TRP A 102 -4.80 2.19 5.96
CA TRP A 102 -5.19 3.45 6.58
C TRP A 102 -4.65 4.68 5.84
N TRP A 103 -5.37 5.78 5.97
CA TRP A 103 -4.88 7.11 5.58
C TRP A 103 -5.14 8.09 6.71
N LYS A 104 -4.37 9.16 6.72
CA LYS A 104 -4.51 10.25 7.68
C LYS A 104 -4.19 11.58 7.01
N SER A 105 -4.94 12.61 7.39
CA SER A 105 -4.66 14.00 7.08
C SER A 105 -4.84 14.85 8.33
N GLY A 106 -3.86 15.73 8.59
CA GLY A 106 -3.93 16.63 9.73
C GLY A 106 -4.00 15.90 11.07
N TRP A 107 -4.80 16.45 11.98
CA TRP A 107 -4.87 15.99 13.37
C TRP A 107 -5.82 14.80 13.56
N CYS A 108 -7.07 14.96 13.17
CA CYS A 108 -8.15 14.01 13.45
C CYS A 108 -8.66 13.26 12.21
N ASP A 109 -8.46 13.77 10.99
CA ASP A 109 -9.06 13.15 9.81
C ASP A 109 -8.29 11.89 9.41
N GLN A 110 -8.90 10.72 9.57
CA GLN A 110 -8.30 9.43 9.23
C GLN A 110 -9.36 8.40 8.87
N ASP A 111 -9.02 7.45 8.01
CA ASP A 111 -9.74 6.19 7.93
C ASP A 111 -8.80 5.01 8.16
N VAL A 112 -9.35 3.98 8.82
CA VAL A 112 -8.76 2.65 8.95
C VAL A 112 -9.72 1.64 8.34
N TRP A 113 -9.25 0.88 7.37
CA TRP A 113 -10.01 -0.13 6.64
C TRP A 113 -9.46 -1.52 6.93
N LEU A 114 -10.34 -2.48 7.21
CA LEU A 114 -10.00 -3.89 7.34
C LEU A 114 -10.58 -4.66 6.15
N TYR A 115 -9.72 -5.29 5.37
CA TYR A 115 -10.08 -6.12 4.24
C TYR A 115 -9.89 -7.60 4.58
N LYS A 116 -10.87 -8.42 4.22
CA LYS A 116 -10.71 -9.87 4.09
C LYS A 116 -10.27 -10.17 2.66
N VAL A 117 -9.23 -10.99 2.51
CA VAL A 117 -8.65 -11.29 1.21
C VAL A 117 -8.92 -12.74 0.82
N GLN A 118 -9.40 -12.94 -0.41
CA GLN A 118 -9.69 -14.25 -0.98
C GLN A 118 -9.34 -14.26 -2.46
N LYS A 119 -8.26 -14.95 -2.86
CA LYS A 119 -7.87 -15.14 -4.28
C LYS A 119 -7.85 -13.80 -5.06
N ASP A 120 -7.01 -12.87 -4.61
CA ASP A 120 -6.89 -11.49 -5.15
C ASP A 120 -8.10 -10.57 -4.96
N ASN A 121 -9.18 -11.03 -4.33
CA ASN A 121 -10.31 -10.19 -4.00
C ASN A 121 -10.19 -9.63 -2.59
N PHE A 122 -10.18 -8.31 -2.48
CA PHE A 122 -10.09 -7.56 -1.22
C PHE A 122 -11.48 -7.06 -0.85
N LYS A 123 -12.17 -7.78 0.04
CA LYS A 123 -13.50 -7.40 0.53
C LYS A 123 -13.35 -6.55 1.79
N LEU A 124 -13.79 -5.30 1.76
CA LEU A 124 -13.90 -4.47 2.96
C LEU A 124 -14.90 -5.11 3.92
N ILE A 125 -14.51 -5.32 5.18
CA ILE A 125 -15.36 -5.90 6.24
C ILE A 125 -15.56 -4.96 7.42
N LYS A 126 -14.65 -3.98 7.62
CA LYS A 126 -14.78 -2.95 8.64
C LYS A 126 -14.11 -1.65 8.17
N LYS A 127 -14.73 -0.52 8.47
CA LYS A 127 -14.15 0.83 8.34
C LYS A 127 -14.32 1.56 9.66
N THR A 128 -13.26 2.23 10.10
CA THR A 128 -13.29 3.21 11.19
C THR A 128 -12.88 4.55 10.60
N SER A 129 -13.68 5.59 10.79
CA SER A 129 -13.43 6.94 10.31
C SER A 129 -13.34 7.87 11.51
N SER A 130 -12.34 8.74 11.56
CA SER A 130 -12.31 9.85 12.51
C SER A 130 -12.30 11.17 11.74
N HIS A 131 -13.05 12.16 12.21
CA HIS A 131 -13.09 13.48 11.59
C HIS A 131 -13.36 14.59 12.62
N SER A 132 -12.87 15.78 12.28
CA SER A 132 -13.03 16.95 13.15
C SER A 132 -14.46 17.49 13.10
N VAL A 133 -15.08 17.73 14.25
CA VAL A 133 -16.38 18.38 14.37
C VAL A 133 -16.24 19.62 15.24
N THR A 134 -16.80 20.73 14.78
CA THR A 134 -16.83 21.98 15.56
C THR A 134 -18.21 22.16 16.17
N ASP A 135 -18.25 22.33 17.50
CA ASP A 135 -19.49 22.58 18.22
C ASP A 135 -19.97 24.05 18.08
N SER A 136 -21.13 24.37 18.65
CA SER A 136 -21.69 25.73 18.60
C SER A 136 -20.87 26.78 19.35
N THR A 137 -19.91 26.36 20.18
CA THR A 137 -19.03 27.25 20.94
C THR A 137 -17.67 27.46 20.26
N GLY A 138 -17.42 26.77 19.14
CA GLY A 138 -16.16 26.85 18.39
C GLY A 138 -15.10 25.85 18.86
N ASN A 139 -15.42 24.94 19.79
CA ASN A 139 -14.50 23.88 20.18
C ASN A 139 -14.45 22.81 19.09
N VAL A 140 -13.25 22.29 18.82
CA VAL A 140 -13.02 21.23 17.84
C VAL A 140 -12.82 19.92 18.58
N ASP A 141 -13.70 18.97 18.34
CA ASP A 141 -13.61 17.60 18.84
C ASP A 141 -13.30 16.63 17.69
N CYS A 142 -12.80 15.45 18.05
CA CYS A 142 -12.56 14.36 17.13
C CYS A 142 -13.60 13.27 17.35
N VAL A 143 -14.43 13.02 16.34
CA VAL A 143 -15.51 12.03 16.41
C VAL A 143 -15.14 10.81 15.60
N GLU A 144 -15.39 9.61 16.16
CA GLU A 144 -15.15 8.33 15.50
C GLU A 144 -16.46 7.65 15.08
N GLU A 145 -16.48 7.12 13.86
CA GLU A 145 -17.56 6.33 13.29
C GLU A 145 -17.06 4.96 12.87
N ILE A 146 -17.80 3.91 13.24
CA ILE A 146 -17.46 2.52 12.90
C ILE A 146 -18.56 1.93 12.02
N LYS A 147 -18.17 1.31 10.91
CA LYS A 147 -19.07 0.60 10.00
C LYS A 147 -18.55 -0.80 9.65
N SER A 148 -19.44 -1.78 9.69
CA SER A 148 -19.19 -3.17 9.26
C SER A 148 -19.96 -3.49 7.98
N TYR A 149 -19.43 -4.40 7.16
CA TYR A 149 -19.90 -4.71 5.80
C TYR A 149 -20.04 -6.22 5.53
#